data_AF-A0A0H5Q165-F1
#
_entry.id   AF-A0A0H5Q165-F1
#
_cell.length_a   1.000
_cell.length_b   1.000
_cell.length_c   1.000
_cell.angle_alpha   90.00
_cell.angle_beta   90.00
_cell.angle_gamma   90.00
#
_symmetry.space_group_name_H-M   'P 1'
#
loop_
_entity.id
_entity.type
_entity.pdbx_description
1 polymer ?
#
loop_
_entity_poly.entity_id
_entity_poly.type
_entity_poly.pdbx_seq_one_letter_code
_entity_poly.pdbx_strand_id
1 'polypeptide(L)' 'MAKIKEWNDNRLHFTPVGEPVDICQSLNDETFRQCEKLGRDMAAAILQK' A
#
# COMPACT_ATOMS: atom_id res chain seq x y z
N MET A 1 7.82 1.18 -12.98
CA MET A 1 6.41 0.78 -12.71
C MET A 1 5.92 -0.37 -13.62
N ALA A 2 6.20 -0.37 -14.93
CA ALA A 2 5.70 -1.40 -15.85
C ALA A 2 5.98 -2.87 -15.43
N LYS A 3 7.20 -3.20 -14.99
CA LYS A 3 7.57 -4.56 -14.55
C LYS A 3 6.81 -5.03 -13.30
N ILE A 4 6.56 -4.13 -12.35
CA ILE A 4 5.81 -4.48 -11.12
C ILE A 4 4.38 -4.85 -11.49
N LYS A 5 3.76 -4.06 -12.38
CA LYS A 5 2.42 -4.35 -12.88
C LYS A 5 2.38 -5.71 -13.60
N GLU A 6 3.31 -5.96 -14.52
CA GLU A 6 3.40 -7.22 -15.25
C GLU A 6 3.52 -8.44 -14.33
N TRP A 7 4.36 -8.35 -13.28
CA TRP A 7 4.51 -9.43 -12.31
C TRP A 7 3.25 -9.63 -11.47
N ASN A 8 2.57 -8.54 -11.14
CA ASN A 8 1.34 -8.60 -10.40
C ASN A 8 0.21 -9.24 -11.21
N ASP A 9 0.07 -8.85 -12.47
CA ASP A 9 -0.96 -9.36 -13.36
C ASP A 9 -0.79 -10.86 -13.65
N ASN A 10 0.46 -11.32 -13.81
CA ASN A 10 0.76 -12.67 -14.31
C ASN A 10 1.18 -13.68 -13.23
N ARG A 11 1.59 -13.25 -12.03
CA ARG A 11 2.17 -14.16 -11.01
C ARG A 11 1.71 -13.90 -9.58
N LEU A 12 1.69 -12.65 -9.14
CA LEU A 12 1.58 -12.31 -7.71
C LEU A 12 0.14 -12.00 -7.27
N HIS A 13 -0.70 -11.45 -8.16
CA HIS A 13 -2.11 -11.15 -7.93
C HIS A 13 -2.40 -10.32 -6.66
N PHE A 14 -1.50 -9.40 -6.29
CA PHE A 14 -1.76 -8.46 -5.22
C PHE A 14 -2.87 -7.48 -5.60
N THR A 15 -3.77 -7.24 -4.66
CA THR A 15 -4.79 -6.19 -4.77
C THR A 15 -4.23 -4.92 -4.14
N PRO A 16 -4.19 -3.78 -4.85
CA PRO A 16 -3.79 -2.51 -4.24
C PRO A 16 -4.85 -2.08 -3.22
N VAL A 17 -4.41 -1.76 -2.00
CA VAL A 17 -5.27 -1.41 -0.85
C VAL A 17 -5.08 0.04 -0.38
N GLY A 18 -4.52 0.89 -1.23
CA GLY A 18 -4.28 2.31 -0.95
C GLY A 18 -3.04 2.83 -1.70
N GLU A 19 -2.66 4.06 -1.38
CA GLU A 19 -1.46 4.70 -1.94
C GLU A 19 -0.21 4.30 -1.14
N PRO A 20 0.89 3.89 -1.82
CA PRO A 20 2.16 3.64 -1.16
C PRO A 20 2.70 4.88 -0.45
N VAL A 21 3.18 4.72 0.77
CA VAL A 21 3.84 5.80 1.54
C VAL A 21 5.32 5.80 1.23
N ASP A 22 5.85 6.94 0.75
CA ASP A 22 7.28 7.11 0.52
C ASP A 22 7.98 7.58 1.80
N ILE A 23 8.99 6.84 2.25
CA ILE A 23 9.75 7.13 3.47
C ILE A 23 11.23 7.18 3.10
N CYS A 24 11.74 8.38 2.82
CA CYS A 24 13.09 8.52 2.25
C CYS A 24 14.24 8.49 3.30
N GLN A 25 13.99 8.85 4.56
CA GLN A 25 15.02 8.93 5.60
C GLN A 25 14.50 8.49 6.98
N SER A 26 13.41 9.08 7.44
CA SER A 26 12.78 8.77 8.74
C SER A 26 11.27 9.02 8.69
N LEU A 27 10.54 8.44 9.65
CA LEU A 27 9.15 8.78 9.88
C LEU A 27 9.06 10.20 10.45
N ASN A 28 8.18 11.00 9.87
CA ASN A 28 7.75 12.29 10.39
C ASN A 28 6.23 12.23 10.62
N ASP A 29 5.64 13.28 11.18
CA ASP A 29 4.20 13.29 11.49
C ASP A 29 3.31 13.09 10.25
N GLU A 30 3.76 13.52 9.07
CA GLU A 30 3.03 13.35 7.82
C GLU A 30 3.08 11.89 7.36
N THR A 31 4.28 11.31 7.23
CA THR A 31 4.45 9.92 6.78
C THR A 31 3.86 8.94 7.79
N PHE A 32 3.87 9.27 9.09
CA PHE A 32 3.18 8.51 10.12
C PHE A 32 1.66 8.46 9.88
N ARG A 33 1.02 9.61 9.63
CA ARG A 33 -0.43 9.67 9.33
C ARG A 33 -0.77 8.93 8.03
N GLN A 34 0.09 9.03 7.03
CA GLN A 34 -0.08 8.30 5.77
C GLN A 34 0.00 6.77 6.00
N CYS A 35 0.96 6.30 6.81
CA CYS A 35 1.05 4.88 7.18
C CYS A 35 -0.17 4.41 7.96
N GLU A 36 -0.66 5.20 8.93
CA GLU A 36 -1.86 4.88 9.68
C GLU A 36 -3.08 4.75 8.76
N LYS A 37 -3.26 5.71 7.84
CA LYS A 37 -4.35 5.66 6.86
C LYS A 37 -4.27 4.41 5.99
N LEU A 38 -3.10 4.11 5.42
CA LEU A 38 -2.91 2.91 4.59
C LEU A 38 -3.22 1.63 5.37
N GLY A 39 -2.83 1.55 6.65
CA GLY A 39 -3.15 0.41 7.51
C GLY A 39 -4.66 0.23 7.73
N ARG A 40 -5.40 1.33 7.93
CA ARG A 40 -6.87 1.30 8.06
C ARG A 40 -7.55 0.87 6.76
N ASP A 41 -7.09 1.37 5.62
CA ASP A 41 -7.62 1.00 4.30
C ASP A 41 -7.39 -0.50 4.02
N MET A 42 -6.20 -1.02 4.34
CA MET A 42 -5.89 -2.45 4.25
C MET A 42 -6.79 -3.29 5.16
N ALA A 43 -6.99 -2.87 6.42
CA ALA A 43 -7.87 -3.57 7.35
C ALA A 43 -9.32 -3.61 6.84
N ALA A 44 -9.82 -2.50 6.31
CA ALA A 44 -11.16 -2.43 5.70
C ALA A 44 -11.28 -3.38 4.50
N ALA A 45 -10.27 -3.44 3.62
CA ALA A 45 -10.27 -4.34 2.47
C ALA A 45 -10.26 -5.83 2.87
N ILE A 46 -9.59 -6.18 3.97
CA ILE A 46 -9.57 -7.55 4.50
C ILE A 46 -10.94 -7.92 5.11
N LEU A 47 -11.54 -7.02 5.88
CA LEU A 47 -12.80 -7.27 6.59
C LEU A 47 -14.05 -7.23 5.69
N GLN A 48 -13.94 -6.68 4.48
CA GLN A 48 -15.00 -6.68 3.46
C GLN A 48 -15.06 -7.98 2.64
N LYS A 49 -14.14 -8.92 2.86
CA LYS A 49 -14.17 -10.27 2.29
C LYS A 49 -14.90 -11.25 3.19
#